data_AF-G8ZWZ6-F1
#
_entry.id   AF-G8ZWZ6-F1
#
_cell.length_a   1.000
_cell.length_b   1.000
_cell.length_c   1.000
_cell.angle_alpha   90.00
_cell.angle_beta   90.00
_cell.angle_gamma   90.00
#
_symmetry.space_group_name_H-M   'P 1'
#
loop_
_entity.id
_entity.type
_entity.pdbx_description
1 polymer ?
#
loop_
_entity_poly.entity_id
_entity_poly.type
_entity_poly.pdbx_seq_one_letter_code
_entity_poly.pdbx_strand_id
1 'polypeptide(L)'
;MSFVRQLSLKNGYCSRCCRLYSSRAKVGEKFRSKKEVMEYLGQQTWSVDEYLADSTSEELPNEADVRKLLKLSGLPVDGNDLERIRVRLGKQLSFIDKLHRIPIEDEKTIDECQARLMPRNEVPISYDSLLQKIATQKKDPELGEVEGCWDSTSLAQMKENKYFVVRGGLMQNRD
;
A
#
# COMPACT_ATOMS: atom_id res chain seq x y z
N MET A 1 5.35 -64.19 -38.44
CA MET A 1 4.43 -63.45 -37.54
C MET A 1 5.06 -62.08 -37.30
N SER A 2 4.79 -61.10 -38.14
CA SER A 2 3.63 -60.19 -38.03
C SER A 2 3.75 -59.28 -36.81
N PHE A 3 4.20 -58.03 -36.97
CA PHE A 3 3.30 -56.87 -37.04
C PHE A 3 4.12 -55.58 -37.17
N VAL A 4 3.92 -54.90 -38.29
CA VAL A 4 4.21 -53.47 -38.45
C VAL A 4 3.25 -52.72 -37.53
N ARG A 5 3.77 -51.82 -36.67
CA ARG A 5 2.98 -50.72 -36.12
C ARG A 5 3.72 -49.41 -36.36
N GLN A 6 3.30 -48.74 -37.43
CA GLN A 6 3.45 -47.30 -37.60
C GLN A 6 2.89 -46.60 -36.35
N LEU A 7 3.74 -45.90 -35.61
CA LEU A 7 3.27 -44.90 -34.66
C LEU A 7 3.16 -43.57 -35.40
N SER A 8 1.94 -43.33 -35.85
CA SER A 8 1.45 -42.07 -36.38
C SER A 8 1.78 -40.93 -35.42
N LEU A 9 2.62 -39.99 -35.87
CA LEU A 9 2.80 -38.67 -35.29
C LEU A 9 1.48 -37.91 -35.41
N LYS A 10 0.62 -38.02 -34.39
CA LYS A 10 -0.50 -37.10 -34.23
C LYS A 10 0.04 -35.81 -33.63
N ASN A 11 0.18 -34.82 -34.50
CA ASN A 11 0.33 -33.41 -34.17
C ASN A 11 -0.77 -32.99 -33.18
N GLY A 12 -0.43 -32.99 -31.90
CA GLY A 12 -1.17 -32.34 -30.85
C GLY A 12 -0.26 -31.30 -30.23
N TYR A 13 -0.06 -30.18 -30.93
CA TYR A 13 0.56 -29.00 -30.34
C TYR A 13 -0.39 -28.51 -29.24
N CYS A 14 -0.18 -28.97 -28.01
CA CYS A 14 -0.67 -28.29 -26.83
C CYS A 14 0.17 -27.02 -26.69
N SER A 15 -0.20 -26.00 -27.48
CA SER A 15 0.28 -24.64 -27.34
C SER A 15 -0.34 -24.03 -26.09
N ARG A 16 -0.13 -24.65 -24.92
CA ARG A 16 -0.11 -23.93 -23.64
C ARG A 16 1.15 -23.08 -23.67
N CYS A 17 1.03 -21.97 -24.39
CA CYS A 17 1.94 -20.85 -24.29
C CYS A 17 1.87 -20.41 -22.83
N CYS A 18 2.80 -20.91 -22.01
CA CYS A 18 3.15 -20.29 -20.76
C CYS A 18 3.63 -18.90 -21.13
N ARG A 19 2.69 -17.94 -21.21
CA ARG A 19 3.00 -16.53 -21.35
C ARG A 19 3.67 -16.14 -20.03
N LEU A 20 5.00 -16.21 -20.04
CA LEU A 20 5.83 -15.69 -18.97
C LEU A 20 5.48 -14.20 -18.83
N TYR A 21 4.76 -13.89 -17.77
CA TYR A 21 4.49 -12.53 -17.37
C TYR A 21 5.85 -11.86 -17.11
N SER A 22 6.21 -10.92 -17.98
CA SER A 22 7.40 -10.09 -17.78
C SER A 22 6.97 -8.92 -16.90
N SER A 23 7.13 -9.06 -15.60
CA SER A 23 6.93 -8.01 -14.59
C SER A 23 7.88 -6.81 -14.76
N ARG A 24 8.88 -6.94 -15.63
CA ARG A 24 9.80 -5.86 -16.01
C ARG A 24 9.18 -4.92 -17.04
N ALA A 25 9.23 -3.64 -16.73
CA ALA A 25 8.94 -2.57 -17.67
C ALA A 25 9.82 -2.72 -18.91
N LYS A 26 9.19 -2.84 -20.09
CA LYS A 26 9.85 -2.89 -21.39
C LYS A 26 9.29 -1.76 -22.25
N VAL A 27 10.17 -0.90 -22.73
CA VAL A 27 9.82 0.09 -23.75
C VAL A 27 9.87 -0.62 -25.11
N GLY A 28 8.75 -0.63 -25.82
CA GLY A 28 8.65 -1.20 -27.16
C GLY A 28 9.27 -0.31 -28.23
N GLU A 29 9.29 -0.79 -29.48
CA GLU A 29 9.72 0.03 -30.62
C GLU A 29 8.75 1.19 -30.88
N LYS A 30 9.25 2.26 -31.53
CA LYS A 30 8.42 3.40 -31.93
C LYS A 30 7.43 2.99 -33.03
N PHE A 31 6.14 3.22 -32.78
CA PHE A 31 5.10 3.05 -33.80
C PHE A 31 5.35 3.93 -35.02
N ARG A 32 5.23 3.34 -36.21
CA ARG A 32 5.47 4.01 -37.50
C ARG A 32 4.19 4.53 -38.14
N SER A 33 3.03 4.00 -37.76
CA SER A 33 1.75 4.41 -38.35
C SER A 33 0.55 4.28 -37.38
N LYS A 34 -0.53 5.00 -37.66
CA LYS A 34 -1.79 4.91 -36.88
C LYS A 34 -2.41 3.50 -36.92
N LYS A 35 -2.18 2.74 -38.00
CA LYS A 35 -2.69 1.36 -38.14
C LYS A 35 -2.06 0.43 -37.11
N GLU A 36 -0.75 0.58 -36.88
CA GLU A 36 0.02 -0.20 -35.91
C GLU A 36 -0.47 0.04 -34.47
N VAL A 37 -0.88 1.28 -34.15
CA VAL A 37 -1.48 1.61 -32.85
C VAL A 37 -2.82 0.90 -32.65
N MET A 38 -3.68 0.90 -33.66
CA MET A 38 -4.99 0.23 -33.58
C MET A 38 -4.85 -1.29 -33.46
N GLU A 39 -3.85 -1.87 -34.13
CA GLU A 39 -3.52 -3.29 -34.03
C GLU A 39 -2.98 -3.65 -32.64
N TYR A 40 -2.10 -2.81 -32.08
CA TYR A 40 -1.60 -2.99 -30.71
C TYR A 40 -2.72 -2.92 -29.67
N LEU A 41 -3.65 -1.96 -29.79
CA LEU A 41 -4.82 -1.86 -28.92
C LEU A 41 -5.83 -3.00 -29.13
N GLY A 42 -5.85 -3.61 -30.31
CA GLY A 42 -6.69 -4.77 -30.63
C GLY A 42 -6.12 -6.10 -30.18
N GLN A 43 -4.92 -6.13 -29.58
CA GLN A 43 -4.35 -7.35 -29.03
C GLN A 43 -5.19 -7.88 -27.87
N GLN A 44 -5.43 -9.20 -27.85
CA GLN A 44 -6.14 -9.85 -26.75
C GLN A 44 -5.22 -9.95 -25.52
N THR A 45 -5.22 -8.87 -24.75
CA THR A 45 -4.64 -8.78 -23.41
C THR A 45 -5.74 -8.93 -22.36
N TRP A 46 -5.42 -9.49 -21.21
CA TRP A 46 -6.35 -9.48 -20.08
C TRP A 46 -6.59 -8.04 -19.66
N SER A 47 -7.85 -7.69 -19.42
CA SER A 47 -8.17 -6.43 -18.78
C SER A 47 -7.66 -6.45 -17.34
N VAL A 48 -7.41 -5.27 -16.77
CA VAL A 48 -7.03 -5.15 -15.36
C VAL A 48 -8.14 -5.71 -14.46
N ASP A 49 -9.40 -5.54 -14.85
CA ASP A 49 -10.56 -6.03 -14.11
C ASP A 49 -10.63 -7.57 -14.10
N GLU A 50 -10.29 -8.22 -15.22
CA GLU A 50 -10.18 -9.68 -15.29
C GLU A 50 -9.02 -10.21 -14.45
N TYR A 51 -7.89 -9.50 -14.44
CA TYR A 51 -6.73 -9.88 -13.63
C TYR A 51 -6.98 -9.72 -12.13
N LEU A 52 -7.70 -8.67 -11.74
CA LEU A 52 -8.05 -8.37 -10.36
C LEU A 52 -9.38 -9.00 -9.92
N ALA A 53 -10.00 -9.88 -10.70
CA ALA A 53 -11.26 -10.50 -10.34
C ALA A 53 -11.19 -11.20 -8.97
N ASP A 54 -12.25 -11.08 -8.18
CA ASP A 54 -12.25 -11.54 -6.79
C ASP A 54 -12.31 -13.05 -6.66
N SER A 55 -11.44 -13.61 -5.81
CA SER A 55 -11.58 -14.97 -5.30
C SER A 55 -12.62 -14.96 -4.17
N THR A 56 -13.67 -15.75 -4.34
CA THR A 56 -14.90 -15.85 -3.51
C THR A 56 -14.72 -16.32 -2.07
N SER A 57 -13.51 -16.34 -1.50
CA SER A 57 -13.31 -16.74 -0.10
C SER A 57 -13.29 -15.50 0.80
N GLU A 58 -14.47 -15.06 1.22
CA GLU A 58 -14.64 -14.01 2.22
C GLU A 58 -14.51 -14.61 3.63
N GLU A 59 -13.29 -14.92 4.07
CA GLU A 59 -13.07 -15.14 5.51
C GLU A 59 -13.20 -13.78 6.21
N LEU A 60 -14.31 -13.60 6.93
CA LEU A 60 -14.61 -12.33 7.57
C LEU A 60 -13.72 -12.13 8.81
N PRO A 61 -13.17 -10.93 9.01
CA PRO A 61 -12.41 -10.61 10.22
C PRO A 61 -13.24 -10.88 11.48
N ASN A 62 -12.57 -11.32 12.54
CA ASN A 62 -13.20 -11.54 13.84
C ASN A 62 -13.76 -10.20 14.38
N GLU A 63 -14.91 -10.26 15.04
CA GLU A 63 -15.57 -9.08 15.59
C GLU A 63 -14.68 -8.38 16.65
N ALA A 64 -13.97 -9.16 17.46
CA ALA A 64 -13.04 -8.64 18.46
C ALA A 64 -11.93 -7.77 17.85
N ASP A 65 -11.42 -8.15 16.67
CA ASP A 65 -10.36 -7.40 15.97
C ASP A 65 -10.90 -6.10 15.38
N VAL A 66 -12.13 -6.11 14.87
CA VAL A 66 -12.79 -4.89 14.38
C VAL A 66 -13.06 -3.91 15.53
N ARG A 67 -13.53 -4.39 16.68
CA ARG A 67 -13.70 -3.55 17.88
C ARG A 67 -12.37 -2.94 18.33
N LYS A 68 -11.30 -3.73 18.32
CA LYS A 68 -9.94 -3.26 18.63
C LYS A 68 -9.47 -2.21 17.63
N LEU A 69 -9.72 -2.39 16.34
CA LEU A 69 -9.34 -1.44 15.29
C LEU A 69 -10.09 -0.11 15.43
N LEU A 70 -11.39 -0.14 15.76
CA LEU A 70 -12.17 1.06 16.04
C LEU A 70 -11.59 1.84 17.22
N LYS A 71 -11.22 1.13 18.28
CA LYS A 71 -10.58 1.71 19.48
C LYS A 71 -9.23 2.36 19.16
N LEU A 72 -8.38 1.70 18.38
CA LEU A 72 -7.09 2.25 17.93
C LEU A 72 -7.26 3.48 17.03
N SER A 73 -8.33 3.52 16.24
CA SER A 73 -8.66 4.64 15.36
C SER A 73 -9.30 5.81 16.10
N GLY A 74 -9.57 5.68 17.41
CA GLY A 74 -10.28 6.69 18.19
C GLY A 74 -11.75 6.87 17.78
N LEU A 75 -12.35 5.85 17.15
CA LEU A 75 -13.74 5.85 16.72
C LEU A 75 -14.63 5.21 17.80
N PRO A 76 -15.89 5.65 17.94
CA PRO A 76 -16.82 5.03 18.89
C PRO A 76 -17.11 3.57 18.50
N VAL A 77 -17.20 2.69 19.48
CA VAL A 77 -17.56 1.27 19.26
C VAL A 77 -19.08 1.11 19.21
N ASP A 78 -19.80 1.87 20.03
CA ASP A 78 -21.25 1.81 20.14
C ASP A 78 -21.94 2.60 19.00
N GLY A 79 -23.00 2.03 18.43
CA GLY A 79 -23.82 2.68 17.39
C GLY A 79 -23.32 2.52 15.95
N ASN A 80 -22.20 1.83 15.74
CA ASN A 80 -21.71 1.48 14.42
C ASN A 80 -22.28 0.13 13.93
N ASP A 81 -22.57 0.04 12.64
CA ASP A 81 -22.93 -1.22 11.99
C ASP A 81 -21.67 -2.10 11.83
N LEU A 82 -21.37 -2.86 12.88
CA LEU A 82 -20.18 -3.72 12.94
C LEU A 82 -20.14 -4.70 11.78
N GLU A 83 -21.27 -5.30 11.40
CA GLU A 83 -21.32 -6.28 10.32
C GLU A 83 -20.98 -5.63 8.97
N ARG A 84 -21.51 -4.44 8.69
CA ARG A 84 -21.12 -3.70 7.49
C ARG A 84 -19.63 -3.35 7.47
N ILE A 85 -19.05 -3.00 8.62
CA ILE A 85 -17.61 -2.71 8.73
C ILE A 85 -16.80 -3.98 8.49
N ARG A 86 -17.19 -5.11 9.07
CA ARG A 86 -16.55 -6.43 8.88
C ARG A 86 -16.55 -6.85 7.42
N VAL A 87 -17.70 -6.77 6.74
CA VAL A 87 -17.81 -7.10 5.31
C VAL A 87 -16.94 -6.17 4.46
N ARG A 88 -16.95 -4.86 4.74
CA ARG A 88 -16.10 -3.91 4.00
C ARG A 88 -14.62 -4.17 4.22
N LEU A 89 -14.21 -4.44 5.45
CA LEU A 89 -12.82 -4.74 5.79
C LEU A 89 -12.38 -6.06 5.17
N GLY A 90 -13.23 -7.09 5.19
CA GLY A 90 -12.97 -8.37 4.52
C GLY A 90 -12.67 -8.18 3.04
N LYS A 91 -13.47 -7.38 2.33
CA LYS A 91 -13.25 -7.05 0.91
C LYS A 91 -11.95 -6.27 0.67
N GLN A 92 -11.62 -5.35 1.57
CA GLN A 92 -10.37 -4.60 1.49
C GLN A 92 -9.16 -5.51 1.69
N LEU A 93 -9.21 -6.40 2.67
CA LEU A 93 -8.13 -7.35 2.97
C LEU A 93 -7.99 -8.37 1.85
N SER A 94 -9.07 -8.97 1.34
CA SER A 94 -9.01 -9.92 0.23
C SER A 94 -8.43 -9.30 -1.04
N PHE A 95 -8.61 -7.99 -1.24
CA PHE A 95 -7.97 -7.27 -2.33
C PHE A 95 -6.47 -7.09 -2.09
N ILE A 96 -6.07 -6.67 -0.88
CA ILE A 96 -4.66 -6.46 -0.50
C ILE A 96 -3.89 -7.78 -0.47
N ASP A 97 -4.52 -8.88 -0.06
CA ASP A 97 -3.90 -10.21 0.03
C ASP A 97 -3.42 -10.74 -1.32
N LYS A 98 -3.92 -10.17 -2.44
CA LYS A 98 -3.39 -10.44 -3.78
C LYS A 98 -1.90 -10.06 -3.88
N LEU A 99 -1.44 -9.06 -3.11
CA LEU A 99 -0.04 -8.66 -3.03
C LEU A 99 0.85 -9.75 -2.43
N HIS A 100 0.34 -10.58 -1.50
CA HIS A 100 1.11 -11.68 -0.91
C HIS A 100 1.52 -12.76 -1.93
N ARG A 101 0.84 -12.81 -3.08
CA ARG A 101 1.14 -13.78 -4.14
C ARG A 101 2.14 -13.26 -5.18
N ILE A 102 2.48 -11.96 -5.14
CA ILE A 102 3.36 -11.34 -6.11
C ILE A 102 4.81 -11.59 -5.68
N PRO A 103 5.63 -12.27 -6.50
CA PRO A 103 7.04 -12.48 -6.17
C PRO A 103 7.80 -11.15 -6.23
N ILE A 104 8.69 -10.94 -5.26
CA ILE A 104 9.55 -9.77 -5.20
C ILE A 104 10.80 -10.09 -6.03
N GLU A 105 11.03 -9.37 -7.13
CA GLU A 105 12.12 -9.69 -8.09
C GLU A 105 13.53 -9.60 -7.50
N ASP A 106 13.72 -8.80 -6.44
CA ASP A 106 15.03 -8.44 -5.88
C ASP A 106 15.07 -8.59 -4.34
N GLU A 107 14.57 -9.71 -3.80
CA GLU A 107 14.53 -10.00 -2.33
C GLU A 107 15.88 -9.79 -1.60
N LYS A 108 17.02 -9.89 -2.30
CA LYS A 108 18.36 -9.70 -1.71
C LYS A 108 18.84 -8.25 -1.66
N THR A 109 18.18 -7.35 -2.40
CA THR A 109 18.62 -5.96 -2.61
C THR A 109 17.65 -4.94 -1.99
N ILE A 110 16.44 -5.37 -1.62
CA ILE A 110 15.46 -4.54 -0.95
C ILE A 110 15.73 -4.61 0.56
N ASP A 111 16.29 -3.53 1.08
CA ASP A 111 16.32 -3.29 2.53
C ASP A 111 14.88 -3.07 3.02
N GLU A 112 14.44 -3.86 4.00
CA GLU A 112 13.11 -3.74 4.63
C GLU A 112 12.86 -2.33 5.19
N CYS A 113 13.93 -1.55 5.44
CA CYS A 113 13.85 -0.15 5.86
C CYS A 113 13.55 0.85 4.72
N GLN A 114 13.60 0.42 3.45
CA GLN A 114 13.31 1.26 2.28
C GLN A 114 11.86 1.09 1.80
N ALA A 115 10.89 1.52 2.62
CA ALA A 115 9.47 1.55 2.25
C ALA A 115 9.09 2.63 1.21
N ARG A 116 10.06 3.29 0.55
CA ARG A 116 9.81 4.41 -0.38
C ARG A 116 9.97 3.96 -1.82
N LEU A 117 9.09 4.49 -2.69
CA LEU A 117 9.12 4.29 -4.15
C LEU A 117 10.43 4.71 -4.83
N MET A 118 11.22 5.57 -4.16
CA MET A 118 12.52 6.03 -4.63
C MET A 118 13.60 5.62 -3.61
N PRO A 119 14.73 5.07 -4.06
CA PRO A 119 15.82 4.68 -3.17
C PRO A 119 16.33 5.91 -2.41
N ARG A 120 16.53 5.73 -1.09
CA ARG A 120 17.14 6.74 -0.22
C ARG A 120 18.63 6.78 -0.50
N ASN A 121 19.05 7.73 -1.33
CA ASN A 121 20.45 8.17 -1.37
C ASN A 121 20.67 9.15 -0.21
N GLU A 122 20.58 8.66 1.03
CA GLU A 122 20.84 9.48 2.20
C GLU A 122 22.33 9.75 2.32
N VAL A 123 22.69 11.04 2.35
CA VAL A 123 24.04 11.46 2.69
C VAL A 123 24.19 11.30 4.21
N PRO A 124 25.11 10.45 4.69
CA PRO A 124 25.31 10.27 6.13
C PRO A 124 25.74 11.60 6.74
N ILE A 125 25.20 11.92 7.92
CA ILE A 125 25.61 13.12 8.65
C ILE A 125 27.02 12.89 9.22
N SER A 126 27.98 13.72 8.80
CA SER A 126 29.33 13.70 9.37
C SER A 126 29.34 14.36 10.74
N TYR A 127 30.35 14.02 11.56
CA TYR A 127 30.55 14.64 12.87
C TYR A 127 30.65 16.17 12.77
N ASP A 128 31.38 16.69 11.79
CA ASP A 128 31.53 18.13 11.58
C ASP A 128 30.20 18.79 11.15
N SER A 129 29.43 18.12 10.29
CA SER A 129 28.09 18.60 9.89
C SER A 129 27.13 18.62 11.07
N LEU A 130 27.22 17.63 11.97
CA LEU A 130 26.43 17.59 13.19
C LEU A 130 26.78 18.77 14.12
N LEU A 131 28.08 18.99 14.39
CA LEU A 131 28.53 20.11 15.21
C LEU A 131 28.13 21.46 14.60
N GLN A 132 28.23 21.62 13.28
CA GLN A 132 27.80 22.82 12.58
C GLN A 132 26.28 23.04 12.71
N LYS A 133 25.46 21.98 12.63
CA LYS A 133 24.01 22.08 12.83
C LYS A 133 23.64 22.46 14.26
N ILE A 134 24.34 21.92 15.25
CA ILE A 134 24.15 22.29 16.65
C ILE A 134 24.50 23.78 16.85
N ALA A 135 25.62 24.23 16.27
CA ALA A 135 26.05 25.62 16.38
C ALA A 135 25.13 26.61 15.65
N THR A 136 24.47 26.18 14.57
CA THR A 136 23.55 27.02 13.78
C THR A 136 22.09 26.94 14.24
N GLN A 137 21.76 26.05 15.17
CA GLN A 137 20.41 25.92 15.71
C GLN A 137 20.05 27.18 16.52
N LYS A 138 19.04 27.90 16.05
CA LYS A 138 18.52 29.13 16.67
C LYS A 138 17.00 29.05 16.69
N LYS A 139 16.38 29.68 17.71
CA LYS A 139 14.92 29.81 17.79
C LYS A 139 14.44 30.70 16.64
N ASP A 140 13.58 30.17 15.78
CA ASP A 140 12.99 30.90 14.67
C ASP A 140 11.64 31.53 15.09
N PRO A 141 11.46 32.87 15.00
CA PRO A 141 10.19 33.51 15.30
C PRO A 141 9.08 33.17 14.29
N GLU A 142 9.39 32.84 13.03
CA GLU A 142 8.36 32.48 12.04
C GLU A 142 7.74 31.11 12.33
N LEU A 143 8.50 30.20 12.93
CA LEU A 143 8.05 28.87 13.36
C LEU A 143 7.36 28.87 14.73
N GLY A 144 7.29 30.03 15.40
CA GLY A 144 6.66 30.13 16.71
C GLY A 144 7.48 29.51 17.85
N GLU A 145 8.81 29.37 17.68
CA GLU A 145 9.70 28.73 18.66
C GLU A 145 10.12 29.65 19.82
N VAL A 146 9.92 30.96 19.65
CA VAL A 146 10.22 31.96 20.67
C VAL A 146 9.12 31.92 21.75
N GLU A 147 9.52 31.83 23.01
CA GLU A 147 8.57 31.75 24.12
C GLU A 147 7.68 33.00 24.16
N GLY A 148 6.36 32.79 24.22
CA GLY A 148 5.38 33.88 24.26
C GLY A 148 5.14 34.59 22.93
N CYS A 149 5.74 34.14 21.82
CA CYS A 149 5.46 34.74 20.51
C CYS A 149 4.07 34.40 19.95
N TRP A 150 3.44 33.34 20.46
CA TRP A 150 2.04 33.03 20.19
C TRP A 150 1.38 32.35 21.40
N ASP A 151 0.05 32.49 21.51
CA ASP A 151 -0.74 31.75 22.49
C ASP A 151 -1.06 30.36 21.93
N SER A 152 -0.36 29.35 22.44
CA SER A 152 -0.53 27.95 22.05
C SER A 152 -1.93 27.40 22.30
N THR A 153 -2.71 28.03 23.18
CA THR A 153 -4.07 27.60 23.53
C THR A 153 -5.16 28.39 22.81
N SER A 154 -4.81 29.40 22.01
CA SER A 154 -5.77 30.31 21.38
C SER A 154 -6.78 29.60 20.46
N LEU A 155 -6.34 28.57 19.74
CA LEU A 155 -7.14 27.82 18.76
C LEU A 155 -7.91 26.64 19.36
N ALA A 156 -7.76 26.37 20.66
CA ALA A 156 -8.41 25.23 21.30
C ALA A 156 -9.91 25.51 21.54
N GLN A 157 -10.76 24.52 21.23
CA GLN A 157 -12.20 24.59 21.48
C GLN A 157 -12.54 24.68 22.98
N MET A 158 -11.75 24.01 23.83
CA MET A 158 -11.87 24.06 25.28
C MET A 158 -10.50 24.40 25.88
N LYS A 159 -10.44 25.50 26.60
CA LYS A 159 -9.25 25.94 27.32
C LYS A 159 -9.64 26.49 28.69
N GLU A 160 -8.77 26.26 29.66
CA GLU A 160 -8.88 26.86 30.97
C GLU A 160 -7.52 27.46 31.31
N ASN A 161 -7.50 28.78 31.47
CA ASN A 161 -6.27 29.58 31.59
C ASN A 161 -5.32 29.37 30.39
N LYS A 162 -4.25 28.60 30.58
CA LYS A 162 -3.23 28.26 29.58
C LYS A 162 -3.07 26.74 29.39
N TYR A 163 -4.11 25.98 29.74
CA TYR A 163 -4.13 24.53 29.61
C TYR A 163 -5.18 24.09 28.59
N PHE A 164 -4.86 23.04 27.85
CA PHE A 164 -5.82 22.30 27.04
C PHE A 164 -6.70 21.44 27.95
N VAL A 165 -8.02 21.57 27.81
CA VAL A 165 -8.96 20.83 28.66
C VAL A 165 -9.51 19.64 27.88
N VAL A 166 -9.34 18.44 28.44
CA VAL A 166 -9.92 17.20 27.92
C VAL A 166 -10.95 16.69 28.93
N ARG A 167 -12.18 16.43 28.46
CA ARG A 167 -13.24 15.89 29.33
C ARG A 167 -12.92 14.44 29.69
N GLY A 168 -12.90 14.12 30.99
CA GLY A 168 -12.57 12.78 31.49
C GLY A 168 -13.47 11.66 30.94
N GLY A 169 -14.74 11.96 30.61
CA GLY A 169 -15.66 10.98 29.98
C GLY A 169 -15.21 10.49 28.61
N LEU A 170 -14.34 11.23 27.90
CA LEU A 170 -13.74 10.78 26.63
C LEU A 170 -12.68 9.68 26.84
N MET A 171 -12.13 9.57 28.06
CA MET A 171 -11.11 8.57 28.38
C MET A 171 -11.68 7.28 29.00
N GLN A 172 -12.94 7.28 29.45
CA GLN A 172 -13.52 6.18 30.22
C GLN A 172 -13.96 4.97 29.38
N ASN A 173 -14.16 5.14 28.06
CA ASN A 173 -14.51 4.03 27.15
C ASN A 173 -13.28 3.49 26.39
N ARG A 174 -12.09 3.58 27.01
CA ARG A 174 -10.83 3.06 26.45
C ARG A 174 -10.39 1.73 27.07
N ASP A 175 -11.28 1.00 27.74
CA ASP A 175 -11.07 -0.38 28.19
C ASP A 175 -11.82 -1.38 27.33
#